data_AF-A0A7Y2NAR7-F1
#
_entry.id   AF-A0A7Y2NAR7-F1
#
_cell.length_a   1.000
_cell.length_b   1.000
_cell.length_c   1.000
_cell.angle_alpha   90.00
_cell.angle_beta   90.00
_cell.angle_gamma   90.00
#
_symmetry.space_group_name_H-M   'P 1'
#
loop_
_entity.id
_entity.type
_entity.pdbx_description
1 polymer ?
#
loop_
_entity_poly.entity_id
_entity_poly.type
_entity_poly.pdbx_seq_one_letter_code
_entity_poly.pdbx_strand_id
1 'polypeptide(L)'
;AAISNGSQSDWWSGGYLENFLIDQTSTIPWYRAFLDFAVEPLSAGVSVFVIAVEVAVGFALLLNYRPLVALAVGSVLNLNFMLAGAVNPSAFYMVIAGAMLLWHIDSGVPMARKQVVFRWSAIAAVGSLVLLGPFVREIAPMHVIEDTAMVLIFVAVLFAGSMWWMLQHPVRE
;
A
#
# COMPACT_ATOMS: atom_id res chain seq x y z
N ALA A 1 21.77 -4.65 16.39
CA ALA A 1 22.09 -5.97 15.83
C ALA A 1 22.70 -5.74 14.46
N ALA A 2 23.91 -6.24 14.23
CA ALA A 2 24.62 -6.03 12.97
C ALA A 2 23.88 -6.73 11.84
N ILE A 3 23.61 -6.00 10.76
CA ILE A 3 23.23 -6.56 9.46
C ILE A 3 24.43 -7.43 9.06
N SER A 4 24.36 -8.74 9.28
CA SER A 4 25.24 -9.66 8.59
C SER A 4 25.00 -9.40 7.11
N ASN A 5 26.06 -8.99 6.40
CA ASN A 5 26.01 -8.76 4.97
C ASN A 5 25.48 -10.03 4.30
N GLY A 6 24.16 -10.10 4.11
CA GLY A 6 23.53 -11.09 3.24
C GLY A 6 24.28 -10.97 1.93
N SER A 7 24.90 -12.07 1.53
CA SER A 7 25.61 -12.12 0.26
C SER A 7 24.67 -11.59 -0.80
N GLN A 8 25.11 -10.67 -1.67
CA GLN A 8 24.27 -10.11 -2.75
C GLN A 8 23.59 -11.19 -3.61
N SER A 9 24.08 -12.44 -3.56
CA SER A 9 23.44 -13.62 -4.15
C SER A 9 22.02 -13.90 -3.66
N ASP A 10 21.70 -13.57 -2.41
CA ASP A 10 20.50 -14.08 -1.73
C ASP A 10 19.22 -13.38 -2.20
N TRP A 11 19.38 -12.24 -2.85
CA TRP A 11 18.26 -11.54 -3.48
C TRP A 11 17.75 -12.28 -4.72
N TRP A 12 18.67 -12.81 -5.54
CA TRP A 12 18.34 -13.51 -6.78
C TRP A 12 17.85 -14.94 -6.54
N SER A 13 18.26 -15.56 -5.42
CA SER A 13 17.78 -16.88 -5.03
C SER A 13 16.41 -16.85 -4.34
N GLY A 14 15.90 -15.67 -3.97
CA GLY A 14 14.64 -15.52 -3.23
C GLY A 14 14.77 -15.68 -1.72
N GLY A 15 15.95 -16.07 -1.21
CA GLY A 15 16.18 -16.27 0.22
C GLY A 15 15.97 -15.01 1.07
N TYR A 16 16.23 -13.82 0.50
CA TYR A 16 15.90 -12.57 1.17
C TYR A 16 14.39 -12.42 1.43
N LEU A 17 13.57 -12.71 0.42
CA LEU A 17 12.11 -12.58 0.54
C LEU A 17 11.56 -13.62 1.52
N GLU A 18 12.08 -14.85 1.49
CA GLU A 18 11.71 -15.89 2.45
C GLU A 18 12.02 -15.45 3.90
N ASN A 19 13.24 -14.99 4.17
CA ASN A 19 13.62 -14.47 5.48
C ASN A 19 12.75 -13.27 5.89
N PHE A 20 12.50 -12.35 4.96
CA PHE A 20 11.61 -11.23 5.19
C PHE A 20 10.21 -11.68 5.65
N LEU A 21 9.62 -12.68 4.99
CA LEU A 21 8.29 -13.22 5.32
C LEU A 21 8.26 -13.97 6.65
N ILE A 22 9.37 -14.56 7.07
CA ILE A 22 9.53 -15.19 8.39
C ILE A 22 9.59 -14.12 9.49
N ASP A 23 10.30 -13.03 9.24
CA ASP A 23 10.51 -11.95 10.21
C ASP A 23 9.26 -11.07 10.46
N GLN A 24 8.26 -11.12 9.56
CA GLN A 24 7.04 -10.32 9.72
C GLN A 24 6.09 -10.93 10.77
N THR A 25 6.00 -10.27 11.94
CA THR A 25 5.08 -10.66 13.03
C THR A 25 3.70 -9.99 12.96
N SER A 26 3.60 -8.91 12.17
CA SER A 26 2.38 -8.11 11.98
C SER A 26 1.62 -8.44 10.70
N THR A 27 1.90 -9.58 10.05
CA THR A 27 1.16 -10.04 8.87
C THR A 27 -0.31 -10.28 9.21
N ILE A 28 -1.21 -9.87 8.32
CA ILE A 28 -2.65 -10.11 8.50
C ILE A 28 -2.94 -11.62 8.32
N PRO A 29 -3.64 -12.29 9.27
CA PRO A 29 -3.73 -13.76 9.26
C PRO A 29 -4.27 -14.40 7.99
N TRP A 30 -5.32 -13.82 7.38
CA TRP A 30 -5.86 -14.35 6.12
C TRP A 30 -4.94 -14.12 4.92
N TYR A 31 -4.08 -13.09 4.99
CA TYR A 31 -3.11 -12.79 3.95
C TYR A 31 -1.90 -13.71 4.03
N ARG A 32 -1.61 -14.28 5.20
CA ARG A 32 -0.56 -15.29 5.38
C ARG A 32 -0.74 -16.49 4.46
N ALA A 33 -1.98 -16.98 4.32
CA ALA A 33 -2.27 -18.09 3.40
C ALA A 33 -1.89 -17.75 1.95
N PHE A 34 -2.15 -16.52 1.49
CA PHE A 34 -1.73 -16.10 0.16
C PHE A 34 -0.20 -16.09 0.03
N LEU A 35 0.51 -15.62 1.05
CA LEU A 35 1.98 -15.61 1.06
C LEU A 35 2.54 -17.04 0.97
N ASP A 36 2.07 -17.95 1.82
CA ASP A 36 2.56 -19.32 1.90
C ASP A 36 2.27 -20.12 0.60
N PHE A 37 1.12 -19.89 -0.05
CA PHE A 37 0.73 -20.65 -1.25
C PHE A 37 1.16 -20.03 -2.58
N ALA A 38 1.23 -18.71 -2.68
CA ALA A 38 1.46 -18.02 -3.96
C ALA A 38 2.83 -17.33 -4.03
N VAL A 39 3.31 -16.76 -2.92
CA VAL A 39 4.52 -15.92 -2.91
C VAL A 39 5.76 -16.72 -2.54
N GLU A 40 5.71 -17.47 -1.44
CA GLU A 40 6.84 -18.24 -0.92
C GLU A 40 7.39 -19.27 -1.94
N PRO A 41 6.56 -20.07 -2.65
CA PRO A 41 7.06 -21.03 -3.63
C PRO A 41 7.69 -20.39 -4.86
N LEU A 42 7.40 -19.10 -5.11
CA LEU A 42 7.85 -18.33 -6.25
C LEU A 42 8.72 -17.14 -5.82
N SER A 43 9.34 -17.21 -4.65
CA SER A 43 9.98 -16.06 -3.99
C SER A 43 10.98 -15.33 -4.89
N ALA A 44 11.87 -16.06 -5.57
CA ALA A 44 12.82 -15.49 -6.52
C ALA A 44 12.14 -14.75 -7.68
N GLY A 45 11.08 -15.35 -8.25
CA GLY A 45 10.32 -14.76 -9.35
C GLY A 45 9.57 -13.51 -8.92
N VAL A 46 8.95 -13.53 -7.73
CA VAL A 46 8.25 -12.39 -7.15
C VAL A 46 9.23 -11.25 -6.85
N SER A 47 10.39 -11.52 -6.27
CA SER A 47 11.41 -10.49 -6.01
C SER A 47 11.86 -9.77 -7.28
N VAL A 48 12.14 -10.50 -8.36
CA VAL A 48 12.50 -9.91 -9.66
C VAL A 48 11.33 -9.12 -10.23
N PHE A 49 10.11 -9.65 -10.15
CA PHE A 49 8.91 -8.97 -10.62
C PHE A 49 8.69 -7.64 -9.89
N VAL A 50 8.77 -7.63 -8.56
CA VAL A 50 8.58 -6.42 -7.75
C VAL A 50 9.59 -5.34 -8.14
N ILE A 51 10.88 -5.67 -8.25
CA ILE A 51 11.89 -4.70 -8.71
C ILE A 51 11.54 -4.15 -10.08
N ALA A 52 11.20 -5.03 -11.03
CA ALA A 52 10.89 -4.60 -12.39
C ALA A 52 9.69 -3.64 -12.41
N VAL A 53 8.65 -3.91 -11.62
CA VAL A 53 7.47 -3.04 -11.50
C VAL A 53 7.82 -1.73 -10.80
N GLU A 54 8.60 -1.74 -9.72
CA GLU A 54 9.01 -0.52 -9.02
C GLU A 54 9.85 0.40 -9.91
N VAL A 55 10.79 -0.16 -10.67
CA VAL A 55 11.58 0.58 -11.65
C VAL A 55 10.67 1.16 -12.74
N ALA A 56 9.72 0.37 -13.27
CA ALA A 56 8.78 0.83 -14.28
C ALA A 56 7.86 1.96 -13.76
N VAL A 57 7.36 1.84 -12.52
CA VAL A 57 6.57 2.89 -11.84
C VAL A 57 7.41 4.15 -11.67
N GLY A 58 8.66 4.03 -11.20
CA GLY A 58 9.59 5.15 -11.05
C GLY A 58 9.82 5.89 -12.38
N PHE A 59 10.12 5.16 -13.46
CA PHE A 59 10.27 5.76 -14.79
C PHE A 59 8.97 6.40 -15.30
N ALA A 60 7.82 5.74 -15.11
CA ALA A 60 6.53 6.29 -15.52
C ALA A 60 6.21 7.60 -14.79
N LEU A 61 6.52 7.72 -13.50
CA LEU A 61 6.35 8.95 -12.75
C LEU A 61 7.34 10.03 -13.18
N LEU A 62 8.63 9.69 -13.35
CA LEU A 62 9.67 10.65 -13.77
C LEU A 62 9.41 11.23 -15.15
N LEU A 63 8.92 10.41 -16.08
CA LEU A 63 8.59 10.82 -17.45
C LEU A 63 7.17 11.40 -17.56
N ASN A 64 6.44 11.51 -16.45
CA ASN A 64 5.02 11.88 -16.41
C ASN A 64 4.15 11.04 -17.37
N TYR A 65 4.53 9.78 -17.59
CA TYR A 65 3.84 8.86 -18.47
C TYR A 65 2.72 8.15 -17.69
N ARG A 66 1.48 8.62 -17.86
CA ARG A 66 0.28 8.08 -17.20
C ARG A 66 0.43 8.02 -15.66
N PRO A 67 0.67 9.15 -14.99
CA PRO A 67 0.99 9.20 -13.55
C PRO A 67 -0.07 8.53 -12.67
N LEU A 68 -1.35 8.64 -13.02
CA LEU A 68 -2.44 7.97 -12.28
C LEU A 68 -2.30 6.45 -12.24
N VAL A 69 -1.89 5.83 -13.35
CA VAL A 69 -1.70 4.37 -13.42
C VAL A 69 -0.47 3.97 -12.62
N ALA A 70 0.62 4.72 -12.76
CA ALA A 70 1.85 4.47 -12.00
C ALA A 70 1.62 4.60 -10.48
N LEU A 71 0.92 5.64 -10.03
CA LEU A 71 0.52 5.82 -8.63
C LEU A 71 -0.38 4.68 -8.14
N ALA A 72 -1.34 4.23 -8.96
CA ALA A 72 -2.22 3.12 -8.60
C ALA A 72 -1.43 1.82 -8.42
N VAL A 73 -0.53 1.48 -9.36
CA VAL A 73 0.32 0.29 -9.28
C VAL A 73 1.26 0.36 -8.08
N GLY A 74 1.93 1.49 -7.87
CA GLY A 74 2.80 1.70 -6.71
C GLY A 74 2.05 1.63 -5.38
N SER A 75 0.81 2.12 -5.32
CA SER A 75 -0.05 2.01 -4.14
C SER A 75 -0.44 0.55 -3.88
N VAL A 76 -0.76 -0.22 -4.92
CA VAL A 76 -1.05 -1.65 -4.78
C VAL A 76 0.17 -2.40 -4.25
N LEU A 77 1.38 -2.13 -4.74
CA LEU A 77 2.60 -2.75 -4.21
C LEU A 77 2.82 -2.42 -2.72
N ASN A 78 2.72 -1.15 -2.35
CA ASN A 78 2.86 -0.75 -0.94
C ASN A 78 1.78 -1.37 -0.05
N LEU A 79 0.54 -1.48 -0.55
CA LEU A 79 -0.53 -2.17 0.15
C LEU A 79 -0.20 -3.66 0.39
N ASN A 80 0.34 -4.36 -0.62
CA ASN A 80 0.75 -5.76 -0.48
C ASN A 80 1.87 -5.93 0.56
N PHE A 81 2.85 -5.01 0.60
CA PHE A 81 3.89 -5.02 1.63
C PHE A 81 3.36 -4.75 3.03
N MET A 82 2.44 -3.79 3.17
CA MET A 82 1.78 -3.54 4.45
C MET A 82 1.01 -4.78 4.90
N LEU A 83 0.20 -5.40 4.03
CA LEU A 83 -0.53 -6.63 4.35
C LEU A 83 0.40 -7.77 4.75
N ALA A 84 1.60 -7.83 4.15
CA ALA A 84 2.65 -8.78 4.54
C ALA A 84 3.26 -8.50 5.91
N GLY A 85 3.04 -7.32 6.50
CA GLY A 85 3.53 -6.91 7.81
C GLY A 85 4.59 -5.79 7.78
N ALA A 86 5.07 -5.40 6.59
CA ALA A 86 6.03 -4.31 6.43
C ALA A 86 5.33 -2.95 6.36
N VAL A 87 4.85 -2.48 7.50
CA VAL A 87 4.14 -1.21 7.61
C VAL A 87 5.07 -0.02 7.41
N ASN A 88 6.29 -0.09 7.94
CA ASN A 88 7.31 0.95 7.79
C ASN A 88 8.36 0.50 6.76
N PRO A 89 8.62 1.26 5.67
CA PRO A 89 8.14 2.61 5.34
C PRO A 89 6.86 2.69 4.48
N SER A 90 6.23 1.57 4.11
CA SER A 90 5.13 1.52 3.12
C SER A 90 3.92 2.39 3.45
N ALA A 91 3.57 2.55 4.74
CA ALA A 91 2.50 3.43 5.18
C ALA A 91 2.74 4.90 4.76
N PHE A 92 3.97 5.37 4.87
CA PHE A 92 4.34 6.73 4.49
C PHE A 92 4.22 6.92 2.97
N TYR A 93 4.68 5.94 2.20
CA TYR A 93 4.54 5.96 0.74
C TYR A 93 3.08 5.91 0.29
N MET A 94 2.23 5.16 1.00
CA MET A 94 0.78 5.14 0.74
C MET A 94 0.13 6.51 0.94
N VAL A 95 0.49 7.23 2.00
CA VAL A 95 -0.04 8.58 2.25
C VAL A 95 0.41 9.55 1.15
N ILE A 96 1.68 9.50 0.73
CA ILE A 96 2.19 10.33 -0.37
C ILE A 96 1.47 9.99 -1.68
N ALA A 97 1.38 8.71 -2.03
CA ALA A 97 0.71 8.27 -3.25
C ALA A 97 -0.77 8.68 -3.25
N GLY A 98 -1.45 8.56 -2.10
CA GLY A 98 -2.82 9.02 -1.90
C GLY A 98 -2.96 10.53 -2.10
N ALA A 99 -2.06 11.34 -1.53
CA ALA A 99 -2.06 12.79 -1.71
C ALA A 99 -1.84 13.19 -3.18
N MET A 100 -0.89 12.56 -3.87
CA MET A 100 -0.63 12.80 -5.29
C MET A 100 -1.82 12.38 -6.17
N LEU A 101 -2.48 11.28 -5.82
CA LEU A 101 -3.66 10.79 -6.51
C LEU A 101 -4.84 11.76 -6.34
N LEU A 102 -5.07 12.24 -5.11
CA LEU A 102 -6.10 13.25 -4.82
C LEU A 102 -5.86 14.53 -5.63
N TRP A 103 -4.61 15.00 -5.71
CA TRP A 103 -4.28 16.19 -6.50
C TRP A 103 -4.60 16.02 -8.00
N HIS A 104 -4.27 14.86 -8.59
CA HIS A 104 -4.62 14.57 -9.98
C HIS A 104 -6.12 14.44 -10.19
N ILE A 105 -6.84 13.83 -9.24
CA ILE A 105 -8.30 13.73 -9.31
C ILE A 105 -8.90 15.13 -9.25
N ASP A 106 -8.41 15.99 -8.36
CA ASP A 106 -8.98 17.30 -8.15
C ASP A 106 -8.85 18.19 -9.40
N SER A 107 -7.66 18.18 -10.01
CA SER A 107 -7.28 19.04 -11.14
C SER A 107 -7.85 18.64 -12.50
N GLY A 108 -8.22 17.37 -12.72
CA GLY A 108 -8.52 16.89 -14.08
C GLY A 108 -9.72 15.96 -14.23
N VAL A 109 -10.37 15.55 -13.13
CA VAL A 109 -11.45 14.56 -13.20
C VAL A 109 -12.82 15.23 -13.08
N PRO A 110 -13.77 14.97 -14.01
CA PRO A 110 -15.13 15.51 -13.92
C PRO A 110 -15.85 15.11 -12.63
N MET A 111 -16.73 15.99 -12.14
CA MET A 111 -17.45 15.79 -10.86
C MET A 111 -18.18 14.44 -10.76
N ALA A 112 -18.82 13.99 -11.85
CA ALA A 112 -19.50 12.69 -11.89
C ALA A 112 -18.54 11.51 -11.60
N ARG A 113 -17.29 11.57 -12.10
CA ARG A 113 -16.27 10.57 -11.80
C ARG A 113 -15.70 10.73 -10.39
N LYS A 114 -15.51 11.97 -9.90
CA LYS A 114 -15.12 12.21 -8.49
C LYS A 114 -16.09 11.54 -7.51
N GLN A 115 -17.40 11.64 -7.77
CA GLN A 115 -18.43 10.96 -6.97
C GLN A 115 -18.31 9.43 -7.01
N VAL A 116 -18.02 8.84 -8.18
CA VAL A 116 -17.78 7.39 -8.30
C VAL A 116 -16.56 6.99 -7.50
N VAL A 117 -15.44 7.72 -7.60
CA VAL A 117 -14.22 7.45 -6.82
C VAL A 117 -14.51 7.54 -5.32
N PHE A 118 -15.26 8.55 -4.87
CA PHE A 118 -15.65 8.68 -3.47
C PHE A 118 -16.49 7.50 -2.98
N ARG A 119 -17.47 7.03 -3.78
CA ARG A 119 -18.28 5.86 -3.39
C ARG A 119 -17.40 4.63 -3.22
N TRP A 120 -16.47 4.39 -4.13
CA TRP A 120 -15.53 3.27 -4.02
C TRP A 120 -14.56 3.42 -2.86
N SER A 121 -14.05 4.63 -2.57
CA SER A 121 -13.17 4.84 -1.41
C SER A 121 -13.91 4.71 -0.09
N ALA A 122 -15.17 5.16 -0.01
CA ALA A 122 -16.01 4.95 1.16
C ALA A 122 -16.30 3.45 1.39
N ILE A 123 -16.62 2.70 0.32
CA ILE A 123 -16.78 1.25 0.40
C ILE A 123 -15.47 0.59 0.85
N ALA A 124 -14.33 1.01 0.31
CA ALA A 124 -13.02 0.47 0.70
C ALA A 124 -12.69 0.77 2.17
N ALA A 125 -13.03 1.96 2.68
CA ALA A 125 -12.82 2.33 4.09
C ALA A 125 -13.72 1.53 5.05
N VAL A 126 -15.00 1.34 4.70
CA VAL A 126 -15.90 0.48 5.48
C VAL A 126 -15.45 -0.98 5.40
N GLY A 127 -15.08 -1.45 4.21
CA GLY A 127 -14.58 -2.79 3.97
C GLY A 127 -13.29 -3.07 4.76
N SER A 128 -12.34 -2.12 4.79
CA SER A 128 -11.12 -2.26 5.57
C SER A 128 -11.42 -2.31 7.06
N LEU A 129 -12.34 -1.48 7.57
CA LEU A 129 -12.75 -1.54 8.97
C LEU A 129 -13.36 -2.90 9.32
N VAL A 130 -14.23 -3.46 8.47
CA VAL A 130 -14.87 -4.77 8.71
C VAL A 130 -13.88 -5.92 8.62
N LEU A 131 -13.01 -5.91 7.59
CA LEU A 131 -12.07 -7.00 7.32
C LEU A 131 -10.84 -6.97 8.24
N LEU A 132 -10.37 -5.78 8.63
CA LEU A 132 -9.15 -5.60 9.41
C LEU A 132 -9.43 -5.29 10.88
N GLY A 133 -10.62 -4.77 11.21
CA GLY A 133 -11.00 -4.40 12.58
C GLY A 133 -10.76 -5.50 13.63
N PRO A 134 -11.15 -6.76 13.38
CA PRO A 134 -10.88 -7.87 14.31
C PRO A 134 -9.40 -8.17 14.55
N PHE A 135 -8.50 -7.64 13.71
CA PHE A 135 -7.06 -7.86 13.79
C PHE A 135 -6.31 -6.65 14.37
N VAL A 136 -6.99 -5.58 14.75
CA VAL A 136 -6.38 -4.46 15.49
C VAL A 136 -6.00 -4.95 16.88
N ARG A 137 -4.70 -4.89 17.19
CA ARG A 137 -4.12 -5.34 18.46
C ARG A 137 -3.80 -4.16 19.36
N GLU A 138 -3.39 -3.03 18.77
CA GLU A 138 -2.84 -1.91 19.53
C GLU A 138 -3.50 -0.58 19.19
N ILE A 139 -3.95 0.13 20.22
CA ILE A 139 -4.60 1.45 20.10
C ILE A 139 -3.72 2.54 20.74
N ALA A 140 -2.67 2.16 21.48
CA ALA A 140 -1.75 3.13 22.06
C ALA A 140 -1.09 3.98 20.96
N PRO A 141 -1.23 5.32 21.00
CA PRO A 141 -0.79 6.20 19.90
C PRO A 141 0.66 6.00 19.46
N MET A 142 1.54 5.61 20.38
CA MET A 142 2.96 5.39 20.11
C MET A 142 3.25 4.10 19.31
N HIS A 143 2.34 3.13 19.31
CA HIS A 143 2.50 1.83 18.63
C HIS A 143 1.52 1.65 17.46
N VAL A 144 0.60 2.59 17.23
CA VAL A 144 -0.34 2.54 16.10
C VAL A 144 0.37 2.34 14.76
N ILE A 145 1.57 2.89 14.60
CA ILE A 145 2.37 2.76 13.37
C ILE A 145 2.94 1.35 13.15
N GLU A 146 2.93 0.49 14.18
CA GLU A 146 3.43 -0.89 14.13
C GLU A 146 2.31 -1.90 13.87
N ASP A 147 1.05 -1.47 14.07
CA ASP A 147 -0.14 -2.29 13.83
C ASP A 147 -0.63 -2.13 12.38
N THR A 148 -0.35 -3.15 11.57
CA THR A 148 -0.75 -3.23 10.16
C THR A 148 -2.23 -2.96 9.94
N ALA A 149 -3.11 -3.57 10.75
CA ALA A 149 -4.54 -3.46 10.57
C ALA A 149 -5.00 -2.02 10.84
N MET A 150 -4.51 -1.43 11.92
CA MET A 150 -4.84 -0.06 12.30
C MET A 150 -4.37 0.95 11.26
N VAL A 151 -3.13 0.83 10.76
CA VAL A 151 -2.60 1.74 9.74
C VAL A 151 -3.37 1.63 8.42
N LEU A 152 -3.72 0.42 7.98
CA LEU A 152 -4.49 0.23 6.75
C LEU A 152 -5.90 0.82 6.86
N ILE A 153 -6.57 0.62 8.01
CA ILE A 153 -7.86 1.26 8.28
C ILE A 153 -7.70 2.78 8.25
N PHE A 154 -6.70 3.31 8.95
CA PHE A 154 -6.43 4.74 9.01
C PHE A 154 -6.21 5.35 7.63
N VAL A 155 -5.34 4.76 6.79
CA VAL A 155 -5.06 5.23 5.43
C VAL A 155 -6.32 5.21 4.57
N ALA A 156 -7.13 4.15 4.64
CA ALA A 156 -8.36 4.05 3.87
C ALA A 156 -9.40 5.10 4.28
N VAL A 157 -9.60 5.28 5.60
CA VAL A 157 -10.50 6.30 6.16
C VAL A 157 -10.01 7.71 5.80
N LEU A 158 -8.71 7.97 5.92
CA LEU A 158 -8.11 9.24 5.56
C LEU A 158 -8.38 9.57 4.09
N PHE A 159 -8.10 8.64 3.17
CA PHE A 159 -8.33 8.85 1.75
C PHE A 159 -9.81 9.08 1.42
N ALA A 160 -10.72 8.31 2.03
CA ALA A 160 -12.17 8.49 1.86
C ALA A 160 -12.65 9.84 2.39
N GLY A 161 -12.15 10.27 3.56
CA GLY A 161 -12.42 11.57 4.15
C GLY A 161 -11.92 12.73 3.29
N SER A 162 -10.72 12.61 2.72
CA SER A 162 -10.18 13.60 1.79
C SER A 162 -10.99 13.69 0.49
N MET A 163 -11.42 12.54 -0.06
CA MET A 163 -12.32 12.52 -1.22
C MET A 163 -13.66 13.20 -0.92
N TRP A 164 -14.24 12.94 0.25
CA TRP A 164 -15.48 13.60 0.69
C TRP A 164 -15.30 15.11 0.80
N TRP A 165 -14.22 15.56 1.44
CA TRP A 165 -13.88 16.98 1.57
C TRP A 165 -13.82 17.68 0.22
N MET A 166 -13.13 17.07 -0.75
CA MET A 166 -13.00 17.60 -2.12
C MET A 166 -14.36 17.73 -2.83
N LEU A 167 -15.31 16.82 -2.58
CA LEU A 167 -16.65 16.94 -3.15
C LEU A 167 -17.46 18.10 -2.58
N GLN A 168 -17.21 18.48 -1.31
CA GLN A 168 -17.88 19.62 -0.67
C GLN A 168 -17.28 20.97 -1.07
N HIS A 169 -15.99 20.98 -1.44
CA HIS A 169 -15.24 22.18 -1.77
C HIS A 169 -14.64 22.09 -3.18
N PRO A 170 -15.47 22.06 -4.24
CA PRO A 170 -14.95 22.06 -5.59
C PRO A 170 -14.10 23.31 -5.82
N VAL A 171 -12.89 23.13 -6.34
CA VAL A 171 -12.03 24.24 -6.76
C VAL A 171 -12.81 25.04 -7.79
N ARG A 172 -13.03 26.32 -7.49
CA ARG A 172 -13.65 27.26 -8.44
C ARG A 172 -12.57 27.62 -9.46
N GLU A 173 -12.76 27.16 -10.69
CA GLU A 173 -11.98 27.63 -11.86
C GLU A 173 -12.21 29.12 -12.12
#